data_AF-H6QYN2-F1
#
_entry.id   AF-H6QYN2-F1
#
_cell.length_a   1.000
_cell.length_b   1.000
_cell.length_c   1.000
_cell.angle_alpha   90.00
_cell.angle_beta   90.00
_cell.angle_gamma   90.00
#
_symmetry.space_group_name_H-M   'P 1'
#
loop_
_entity.id
_entity.type
_entity.pdbx_description
1 polymer ?
#
loop_
_entity_poly.entity_id
_entity_poly.type
_entity_poly.pdbx_seq_one_letter_code
_entity_poly.pdbx_strand_id
1 'polypeptide(L)'
;MNRTSMTRALKLARWIPVTAVLAETAVGAYWDLARISYVREAFDHLGYPMYFATVLGTAKAAALAAILTPGHPRTKEWAYAGLVFVYGGAAASHLAVGDGPGKWAMPAAFAACTLAARAWLPQADASPLTKLGALGRRPQYV
;
A
#
# COMPACT_ATOMS: atom_id res chain seq x y z
N MET A 1 14.47 -3.20 -33.06
CA MET A 1 14.18 -2.90 -31.63
C MET A 1 13.75 -4.20 -30.95
N ASN A 2 14.58 -4.75 -30.05
CA ASN A 2 14.52 -6.16 -29.63
C ASN A 2 13.41 -6.43 -28.58
N ARG A 3 12.58 -7.46 -28.78
CA ARG A 3 11.49 -7.89 -27.86
C ARG A 3 11.94 -8.17 -26.41
N THR A 4 13.23 -8.41 -26.18
CA THR A 4 13.81 -8.74 -24.88
C THR A 4 14.01 -7.53 -23.95
N SER A 5 14.14 -6.31 -24.47
CA SER A 5 14.23 -5.10 -23.64
C SER A 5 12.85 -4.63 -23.17
N MET A 6 11.82 -4.76 -24.01
CA MET A 6 10.42 -4.48 -23.65
C MET A 6 9.97 -5.27 -22.41
N THR A 7 10.36 -6.55 -22.27
CA THR A 7 9.94 -7.37 -21.12
C THR A 7 10.62 -6.98 -19.81
N ARG A 8 11.85 -6.47 -19.84
CA ARG A 8 12.55 -5.94 -18.65
C ARG A 8 12.01 -4.57 -18.24
N ALA A 9 11.76 -3.69 -19.20
CA ALA A 9 11.15 -2.39 -18.96
C ALA A 9 9.75 -2.51 -18.34
N LEU A 10 8.91 -3.41 -18.86
CA LEU A 10 7.58 -3.71 -18.30
C LEU A 10 7.67 -4.29 -16.87
N LYS A 11 8.68 -5.12 -16.58
CA LYS A 11 8.95 -5.65 -15.22
C LYS A 11 9.48 -4.61 -14.23
N LEU A 12 10.08 -3.52 -14.71
CA LEU A 12 10.49 -2.39 -13.88
C LEU A 12 9.32 -1.42 -13.66
N ALA A 13 8.54 -1.16 -14.71
CA ALA A 13 7.38 -0.26 -14.66
C ALA A 13 6.33 -0.66 -13.61
N ARG A 14 6.14 -1.97 -13.36
CA ARG A 14 5.23 -2.45 -12.29
C ARG A 14 5.61 -2.03 -10.88
N TRP A 15 6.86 -1.63 -10.64
CA TRP A 15 7.32 -1.18 -9.33
C TRP A 15 7.01 0.30 -9.06
N ILE A 16 6.76 1.09 -10.10
CA ILE A 16 6.44 2.52 -9.99
C ILE A 16 5.26 2.79 -9.03
N PRO A 17 4.08 2.16 -9.19
CA PRO A 17 2.96 2.41 -8.28
C PRO A 17 3.28 1.97 -6.84
N VAL A 18 4.05 0.91 -6.67
CA VAL A 18 4.45 0.39 -5.36
C VAL A 18 5.37 1.39 -4.66
N THR A 19 6.39 1.88 -5.35
CA THR A 19 7.33 2.86 -4.78
C THR A 19 6.62 4.18 -4.47
N ALA A 20 5.70 4.62 -5.32
CA ALA A 20 4.91 5.83 -5.08
C ALA A 20 4.01 5.69 -3.85
N VAL A 21 3.28 4.58 -3.72
CA VAL A 21 2.42 4.32 -2.54
C VAL A 21 3.27 4.21 -1.27
N LEU A 22 4.41 3.51 -1.30
CA LEU A 22 5.28 3.38 -0.13
C LEU A 22 5.90 4.71 0.28
N ALA A 23 6.37 5.51 -0.68
CA ALA A 23 6.93 6.82 -0.41
C ALA A 23 5.87 7.74 0.22
N GLU A 24 4.68 7.80 -0.38
CA GLU A 24 3.59 8.61 0.15
C GLU A 24 3.11 8.12 1.52
N THR A 25 3.02 6.81 1.72
CA THR A 25 2.64 6.25 3.03
C THR A 25 3.65 6.65 4.10
N ALA A 26 4.95 6.66 3.78
CA ALA A 26 6.00 7.05 4.72
C ALA A 26 5.94 8.53 5.09
N VAL A 27 5.78 9.40 4.08
CA VAL A 27 5.63 10.84 4.28
C VAL A 27 4.35 11.14 5.07
N GLY A 28 3.23 10.54 4.67
CA GLY A 28 1.95 10.68 5.35
C GLY A 28 1.96 10.16 6.79
N ALA A 29 2.65 9.05 7.08
CA ALA A 29 2.81 8.54 8.43
C ALA A 29 3.54 9.55 9.32
N TYR A 30 4.63 10.13 8.80
CA TYR A 30 5.38 11.15 9.51
C TYR A 30 4.53 12.40 9.75
N TRP A 31 3.85 12.92 8.73
CA TRP A 31 3.01 14.11 8.85
C TRP A 31 1.88 13.95 9.88
N ASP A 32 1.22 12.79 9.87
CA ASP A 32 0.14 12.47 10.79
C ASP A 32 0.63 12.35 12.24
N LEU A 33 1.78 11.68 12.46
CA LEU A 33 2.38 11.53 13.79
C LEU A 33 2.96 12.84 14.32
N ALA A 34 3.62 13.61 13.46
CA ALA A 34 4.16 14.92 13.80
C ALA A 34 3.06 15.99 13.95
N ARG A 35 1.84 15.70 13.46
CA ARG A 35 0.69 16.62 13.45
C ARG A 35 1.10 17.99 12.92
N ILE A 36 1.71 18.01 11.72
CA ILE A 36 2.13 19.26 11.08
C ILE A 36 0.91 20.17 10.80
N SER A 37 1.14 21.46 10.54
CA SER A 37 0.06 22.44 10.27
C SER A 37 -0.91 21.95 9.20
N TYR A 38 -0.39 21.43 8.09
CA TYR A 38 -1.20 20.86 7.01
C TYR A 38 -2.18 19.77 7.48
N VAL A 39 -1.73 18.84 8.33
CA VAL A 39 -2.59 17.78 8.87
C VAL A 39 -3.63 18.36 9.83
N ARG A 40 -3.23 19.31 10.68
CA ARG A 40 -4.17 19.97 11.61
C ARG A 40 -5.28 20.71 10.87
N GLU A 41 -4.92 21.48 9.85
CA GLU A 41 -5.88 22.21 9.01
C GLU A 41 -6.82 21.24 8.27
N ALA A 42 -6.29 20.15 7.72
CA ALA A 42 -7.11 19.14 7.06
C ALA A 42 -8.08 18.45 8.04
N PHE A 43 -7.61 18.10 9.25
CA PHE A 43 -8.45 17.45 10.26
C PHE A 43 -9.52 18.39 10.80
N ASP A 44 -9.18 19.66 11.05
CA ASP A 44 -10.15 20.68 11.49
C ASP A 44 -11.24 20.90 10.44
N HIS A 45 -10.85 21.04 9.17
CA HIS A 45 -11.79 21.14 8.04
C HIS A 45 -12.71 19.93 7.93
N LEU A 46 -12.17 18.72 8.13
CA LEU A 46 -12.95 17.47 8.09
C LEU A 46 -13.74 17.19 9.38
N GLY A 47 -13.59 18.00 10.43
CA GLY A 47 -14.22 17.78 11.73
C GLY A 47 -13.66 16.58 12.50
N TYR A 48 -12.43 16.16 12.20
CA TYR A 48 -11.79 15.02 12.86
C TYR A 48 -11.03 15.43 14.12
N PRO A 49 -11.17 14.68 15.22
CA PRO A 49 -10.40 14.93 16.42
C PRO A 49 -8.92 14.59 16.19
N MET A 50 -8.01 15.43 16.70
CA MET A 50 -6.56 15.30 16.42
C MET A 50 -5.90 13.99 16.89
N TYR A 51 -6.50 13.26 17.83
CA TYR A 51 -5.98 11.94 18.20
C TYR A 51 -6.09 10.95 17.03
N PHE A 52 -7.06 11.14 16.13
CA PHE A 52 -7.26 10.29 14.97
C PHE A 52 -6.09 10.38 13.99
N ALA A 53 -5.39 11.52 13.93
CA ALA A 53 -4.14 11.66 13.17
C ALA A 53 -3.08 10.69 13.70
N THR A 54 -2.93 10.56 15.03
CA THR A 54 -2.00 9.59 15.61
C THR A 54 -2.38 8.16 15.25
N VAL A 55 -3.67 7.82 15.27
CA VAL A 55 -4.15 6.49 14.86
C VAL A 55 -3.81 6.21 13.39
N LEU A 56 -4.08 7.16 12.48
CA LEU A 56 -3.77 7.02 11.06
C LEU A 56 -2.26 6.92 10.80
N GLY A 57 -1.46 7.75 11.46
CA GLY A 57 -0.01 7.74 11.34
C GLY A 57 0.60 6.42 11.82
N THR A 58 0.15 5.90 12.96
CA THR A 58 0.56 4.58 13.46
C THR A 58 0.13 3.46 12.52
N ALA A 59 -1.08 3.52 11.96
CA ALA A 59 -1.57 2.52 11.00
C ALA A 59 -0.74 2.52 9.70
N LYS A 60 -0.40 3.70 9.17
CA LYS A 60 0.48 3.84 7.99
C LYS A 60 1.88 3.28 8.27
N ALA A 61 2.46 3.56 9.44
CA ALA A 61 3.75 3.01 9.86
C ALA A 61 3.71 1.47 9.97
N ALA A 62 2.65 0.92 10.56
CA ALA A 62 2.44 -0.53 10.63
C ALA A 62 2.28 -1.17 9.24
N ALA A 63 1.56 -0.52 8.32
CA ALA A 63 1.44 -0.98 6.95
C ALA A 63 2.79 -1.01 6.22
N LEU A 64 3.63 0.01 6.39
CA LEU A 64 4.99 0.03 5.84
C LEU A 64 5.84 -1.13 6.37
N ALA A 65 5.84 -1.32 7.70
CA ALA A 65 6.57 -2.41 8.32
C ALA A 65 6.11 -3.78 7.76
N ALA A 66 4.80 -3.97 7.61
CA ALA A 66 4.25 -5.21 7.05
C ALA A 66 4.63 -5.44 5.59
N ILE A 67 4.59 -4.39 4.74
CA ILE A 67 4.92 -4.52 3.31
C ILE A 67 6.41 -4.79 3.10
N LEU A 68 7.27 -4.10 3.85
CA LEU A 68 8.73 -4.24 3.75
C LEU A 68 9.25 -5.55 4.36
N THR A 69 8.56 -6.12 5.35
CA THR A 69 8.98 -7.39 5.95
C THR A 69 8.78 -8.56 4.96
N PRO A 70 9.83 -9.33 4.62
CA PRO A 70 9.69 -10.50 3.77
C PRO A 70 8.99 -11.67 4.49
N GLY A 71 8.44 -12.62 3.74
CA GLY A 71 7.92 -13.89 4.29
C GLY A 71 6.53 -13.87 4.92
N HIS A 72 5.83 -12.72 4.96
CA HIS A 72 4.53 -12.60 5.63
C HIS A 72 3.40 -12.18 4.66
N PRO A 73 2.94 -13.07 3.75
CA PRO A 73 2.01 -12.69 2.68
C PRO A 73 0.66 -12.19 3.20
N ARG A 74 0.06 -12.85 4.21
CA ARG A 74 -1.22 -12.43 4.80
C ARG A 74 -1.14 -11.04 5.45
N THR A 75 -0.06 -10.76 6.19
CA THR A 75 0.14 -9.44 6.81
C THR A 75 0.23 -8.34 5.74
N LYS A 76 0.85 -8.63 4.59
CA LYS A 76 0.89 -7.69 3.45
C LYS A 76 -0.50 -7.44 2.88
N GLU A 77 -1.33 -8.46 2.76
CA GLU A 77 -2.72 -8.30 2.29
C GLU A 77 -3.51 -7.37 3.20
N TRP A 78 -3.42 -7.57 4.52
CA TRP A 78 -4.05 -6.69 5.50
C TRP A 78 -3.49 -5.26 5.45
N ALA A 79 -2.17 -5.10 5.23
CA ALA A 79 -1.55 -3.79 5.07
C ALA A 79 -2.08 -3.05 3.83
N TYR A 80 -2.15 -3.72 2.68
CA TYR A 80 -2.73 -3.14 1.47
C TYR A 80 -4.22 -2.80 1.66
N ALA A 81 -5.00 -3.67 2.29
CA ALA A 81 -6.40 -3.39 2.60
C ALA A 81 -6.55 -2.17 3.51
N GLY A 82 -5.73 -2.08 4.57
CA GLY A 82 -5.69 -0.92 5.46
C GLY A 82 -5.36 0.38 4.72
N LEU A 83 -4.37 0.37 3.82
CA LEU A 83 -4.03 1.55 3.01
C LEU A 83 -5.16 1.96 2.07
N VAL A 84 -5.91 1.01 1.50
CA VAL A 84 -7.11 1.32 0.71
C VAL A 84 -8.16 2.04 1.57
N PHE A 85 -8.36 1.62 2.82
CA PHE A 85 -9.27 2.33 3.74
C PHE A 85 -8.75 3.70 4.15
N VAL A 86 -7.44 3.87 4.35
CA VAL A 86 -6.83 5.17 4.66
C VAL A 86 -7.02 6.16 3.51
N TYR A 87 -6.64 5.77 2.30
CA TYR A 87 -6.71 6.65 1.12
C TYR A 87 -8.14 6.84 0.61
N GLY A 88 -8.92 5.76 0.55
CA GLY A 88 -10.33 5.79 0.17
C GLY A 88 -11.18 6.52 1.20
N GLY A 89 -10.88 6.34 2.49
CA GLY A 89 -11.50 7.10 3.58
C GLY A 89 -11.24 8.60 3.43
N ALA A 90 -9.99 9.02 3.24
CA ALA A 90 -9.67 10.43 3.01
C ALA A 90 -10.41 11.02 1.80
N ALA A 91 -10.49 10.29 0.67
CA ALA A 91 -11.27 10.72 -0.49
C ALA A 91 -12.77 10.85 -0.15
N ALA A 92 -13.34 9.86 0.53
CA ALA A 92 -14.74 9.86 0.95
C ALA A 92 -15.05 11.00 1.93
N SER A 93 -14.15 11.31 2.87
CA SER A 93 -14.32 12.42 3.83
C SER A 93 -14.36 13.77 3.12
N HIS A 94 -13.44 14.01 2.19
CA HIS A 94 -13.43 15.23 1.37
C HIS A 94 -14.70 15.36 0.51
N LEU A 95 -15.16 14.25 -0.10
CA LEU A 95 -16.43 14.24 -0.82
C LEU A 95 -17.63 14.54 0.11
N ALA A 96 -17.63 14.02 1.33
CA ALA A 96 -18.72 14.18 2.29
C ALA A 96 -18.87 15.63 2.78
N VAL A 97 -17.77 16.38 2.89
CA VAL A 97 -17.80 17.81 3.26
C VAL A 97 -17.97 18.74 2.05
N GLY A 98 -18.13 18.18 0.84
CA GLY A 98 -18.39 18.95 -0.39
C GLY A 98 -17.15 19.56 -1.03
N ASP A 99 -15.95 19.04 -0.75
CA ASP A 99 -14.73 19.55 -1.37
C ASP A 99 -14.65 19.24 -2.87
N GLY A 100 -14.00 20.16 -3.59
CA GLY A 100 -13.70 19.97 -5.00
C GLY A 100 -12.66 18.87 -5.27
N PRO A 101 -12.48 18.49 -6.55
CA PRO A 101 -11.55 17.43 -6.97
C PRO A 101 -10.10 17.66 -6.53
N GLY A 102 -9.69 18.91 -6.29
CA GLY A 102 -8.36 19.23 -5.77
C GLY A 102 -8.04 18.60 -4.40
N LYS A 103 -9.06 18.19 -3.62
CA LYS A 103 -8.87 17.57 -2.30
C LYS A 103 -9.05 16.05 -2.31
N TRP A 104 -10.05 15.53 -3.01
CA TRP A 104 -10.35 14.09 -2.99
C TRP A 104 -9.66 13.28 -4.10
N ALA A 105 -9.26 13.89 -5.22
CA ALA A 105 -8.75 13.14 -6.36
C ALA A 105 -7.40 12.46 -6.09
N MET A 106 -6.49 13.13 -5.38
CA MET A 106 -5.18 12.57 -5.08
C MET A 106 -5.26 11.38 -4.10
N PRO A 107 -6.00 11.48 -2.98
CA PRO A 107 -6.27 10.30 -2.13
C PRO A 107 -6.96 9.16 -2.90
N ALA A 108 -7.93 9.46 -3.78
CA ALA A 108 -8.58 8.44 -4.60
C ALA A 108 -7.60 7.75 -5.57
N ALA A 109 -6.68 8.51 -6.18
CA ALA A 109 -5.63 7.97 -7.03
C ALA A 109 -4.69 7.04 -6.24
N PHE A 110 -4.28 7.40 -5.03
CA PHE A 110 -3.48 6.52 -4.18
C PHE A 110 -4.23 5.26 -3.74
N ALA A 111 -5.53 5.34 -3.48
CA ALA A 111 -6.36 4.16 -3.22
C ALA A 111 -6.36 3.21 -4.44
N ALA A 112 -6.55 3.76 -5.65
CA ALA A 112 -6.49 2.98 -6.90
C ALA A 112 -5.09 2.39 -7.14
N CYS A 113 -4.01 3.16 -6.92
CA CYS A 113 -2.64 2.67 -7.00
C CYS A 113 -2.35 1.55 -5.98
N THR A 114 -2.92 1.63 -4.78
CA THR A 114 -2.78 0.60 -3.74
C THR A 114 -3.45 -0.70 -4.17
N LEU A 115 -4.65 -0.63 -4.75
CA LEU A 115 -5.33 -1.79 -5.34
C LEU A 115 -4.55 -2.38 -6.52
N ALA A 116 -4.05 -1.53 -7.42
CA ALA A 116 -3.23 -1.96 -8.55
C ALA A 116 -1.92 -2.61 -8.10
N ALA A 117 -1.25 -2.04 -7.11
CA ALA A 117 -0.05 -2.61 -6.49
C ALA A 117 -0.32 -4.00 -5.91
N ARG A 118 -1.45 -4.17 -5.21
CA ARG A 118 -1.86 -5.48 -4.68
C ARG A 118 -2.17 -6.50 -5.80
N ALA A 119 -2.79 -6.07 -6.90
CA ALA A 119 -3.13 -6.96 -8.01
C ALA A 119 -1.92 -7.38 -8.85
N TRP A 120 -0.89 -6.53 -8.95
CA TRP A 120 0.24 -6.74 -9.86
C TRP A 120 1.50 -7.30 -9.20
N LEU A 121 1.63 -7.25 -7.87
CA LEU A 121 2.76 -7.89 -7.20
C LEU A 121 2.58 -9.41 -7.19
N PRO A 122 3.54 -10.19 -7.75
CA PRO A 122 3.58 -11.62 -7.53
C PRO A 122 3.65 -11.85 -6.02
N GLN A 123 2.69 -12.57 -5.47
CA GLN A 123 2.84 -13.14 -4.14
C GLN A 123 4.11 -13.99 -4.24
N ALA A 124 5.10 -13.75 -3.38
CA ALA A 124 6.33 -14.52 -3.41
C ALA A 124 5.95 -16.00 -3.29
N ASP A 125 6.03 -16.72 -4.42
CA ASP A 125 5.76 -18.15 -4.46
C ASP A 125 6.57 -18.81 -3.38
N ALA A 126 5.96 -19.81 -2.72
CA ALA A 126 6.52 -20.57 -1.63
C ALA A 126 8.05 -20.74 -1.77
N SER A 127 8.75 -20.47 -0.67
CA SER A 127 10.19 -20.65 -0.47
C SER A 127 10.76 -21.78 -1.37
N PRO A 128 11.92 -21.59 -2.01
CA PRO A 128 12.60 -22.66 -2.76
C PRO A 128 12.69 -23.98 -1.97
N LEU A 129 12.73 -23.90 -0.64
CA LEU A 129 12.74 -25.04 0.27
C LEU A 129 11.41 -25.82 0.28
N THR A 130 10.28 -25.16 0.07
CA THR A 130 8.96 -25.81 -0.08
C THR A 130 8.87 -26.59 -1.38
N LYS A 131 9.46 -26.07 -2.47
CA LYS A 131 9.54 -26.77 -3.76
C LYS A 131 10.50 -27.97 -3.71
N LEU A 132 11.61 -27.85 -2.97
CA LEU A 132 12.54 -28.95 -2.73
C LEU A 132 11.94 -30.07 -1.86
N GLY A 133 11.14 -29.72 -0.84
CA GLY A 133 10.42 -30.71 -0.03
C GLY A 133 9.35 -31.50 -0.81
N ALA A 134 8.73 -30.87 -1.82
CA ALA A 134 7.79 -31.53 -2.72
C ALA A 134 8.46 -32.52 -3.69
N LEU A 135 9.71 -32.27 -4.10
CA LEU A 135 10.50 -33.17 -4.96
C LEU A 135 11.02 -34.41 -4.23
N GLY A 136 11.15 -34.36 -2.90
CA GLY A 136 11.56 -35.49 -2.07
C GLY A 136 10.45 -36.54 -1.84
N ARG A 137 9.18 -36.19 -2.07
CA ARG A 137 8.05 -37.14 -2.03
C ARG A 137 7.80 -37.73 -3.42
N ARG A 138 8.74 -38.52 -3.95
CA ARG A 138 8.39 -39.43 -5.04
C ARG A 138 7.60 -40.62 -4.45
N PRO A 139 6.39 -40.94 -4.93
CA PRO A 139 5.72 -42.16 -4.55
C PRO A 139 6.57 -43.33 -5.05
N GLN A 140 7.04 -44.16 -4.13
CA GLN A 140 7.57 -45.47 -4.48
C GLN A 140 6.37 -46.32 -4.89
N TYR A 141 6.20 -46.51 -6.20
CA TYR A 141 5.31 -47.53 -6.72
C TYR A 141 5.98 -48.88 -6.42
N VAL A 142 5.37 -49.61 -5.48
CA VAL A 142 5.66 -51.03 -5.18
C VAL A 142 4.82 -51.88 -6.12
#